data_AF-A0A1C5MGV6-F1
#
_entry.id   AF-A0A1C5MGV6-F1
#
_cell.length_a   1.000
_cell.length_b   1.000
_cell.length_c   1.000
_cell.angle_alpha   90.00
_cell.angle_beta   90.00
_cell.angle_gamma   90.00
#
_symmetry.space_group_name_H-M   'P 1'
#
loop_
_entity.id
_entity.type
_entity.pdbx_description
1 polymer ?
#
loop_
_entity_poly.entity_id
_entity_poly.type
_entity_poly.pdbx_seq_one_letter_code
_entity_poly.pdbx_strand_id
1 'polypeptide(L)' 'MIDDFGLMELDLDKYRDLFEVLDTRDGRKSTVGISQFPASTWFDMFADNTYADACLTCITNKHHMCRLEMNGINMRETE' A
#
# COMPACT_ATOMS: atom_id res chain seq x y z
N MET A 1 -4.60 9.00 -4.07
CA MET A 1 -3.22 8.54 -4.27
C MET A 1 -2.64 8.32 -2.89
N ILE A 2 -2.00 7.17 -2.67
CA ILE A 2 -1.32 6.82 -1.42
C ILE A 2 0.17 6.90 -1.74
N ASP A 3 0.90 7.76 -1.05
CA ASP A 3 2.33 7.94 -1.24
C ASP A 3 3.08 7.44 -0.01
N ASP A 4 4.34 7.06 -0.18
CA ASP A 4 5.22 6.62 0.91
C ASP A 4 4.65 5.47 1.78
N PHE A 5 3.95 4.50 1.17
CA PHE A 5 3.35 3.38 1.89
C PHE A 5 4.42 2.54 2.60
N GLY A 6 4.29 2.40 3.93
CA GLY A 6 5.19 1.64 4.79
C GLY A 6 6.34 2.45 5.44
N LEU A 7 6.51 3.74 5.10
CA LEU A 7 7.58 4.58 5.67
C LEU A 7 7.30 5.09 7.08
N MET A 8 6.02 5.20 7.44
CA MET A 8 5.59 5.63 8.76
C MET A 8 4.96 4.46 9.51
N GLU A 9 5.30 4.31 10.79
CA GLU A 9 4.55 3.43 11.67
C GLU A 9 3.12 3.97 11.79
N LEU A 10 2.15 3.12 11.44
CA LEU A 10 0.74 3.42 11.60
C LEU A 10 0.27 2.83 12.93
N ASP A 11 -0.52 3.60 13.66
CA ASP A 11 -1.24 3.10 14.82
C ASP A 11 -2.56 2.44 14.37
N LEU A 12 -3.26 1.80 15.31
CA LEU A 12 -4.49 1.07 15.02
C LEU A 12 -5.57 1.94 14.36
N ASP A 13 -5.70 3.19 14.80
CA ASP A 13 -6.68 4.12 14.22
C ASP A 13 -6.32 4.45 12.77
N LYS A 14 -5.04 4.68 12.45
CA LYS A 14 -4.60 4.92 11.07
C LYS A 14 -4.80 3.70 10.17
N TYR A 15 -4.63 2.47 10.66
CA TYR A 15 -4.94 1.28 9.87
C TYR A 15 -6.43 1.16 9.57
N ARG A 16 -7.30 1.50 10.54
CA ARG A 16 -8.75 1.54 10.32
C ARG A 16 -9.12 2.56 9.25
N ASP A 17 -8.57 3.77 9.34
CA ASP A 17 -8.85 4.84 8.40
C ASP A 17 -8.34 4.49 6.98
N LEU A 18 -7.14 3.88 6.89
CA LEU A 18 -6.62 3.35 5.63
C LEU A 18 -7.55 2.30 5.03
N PHE A 19 -7.98 1.34 5.83
CA PHE A 19 -8.89 0.28 5.38
C PHE A 19 -10.22 0.86 4.88
N GLU A 20 -10.83 1.79 5.61
CA GLU A 20 -12.09 2.42 5.21
C GLU A 20 -11.98 3.11 3.84
N VAL A 21 -10.86 3.80 3.60
CA VAL A 21 -10.59 4.43 2.31
C VAL A 21 -10.39 3.40 1.20
N LEU A 22 -9.67 2.31 1.47
CA LEU A 22 -9.44 1.25 0.49
C LEU A 22 -10.73 0.51 0.15
N ASP A 23 -11.51 0.08 1.15
CA ASP A 23 -12.78 -0.63 1.01
C ASP A 23 -13.82 0.19 0.23
N THR A 24 -13.95 1.49 0.55
CA THR A 24 -14.87 2.39 -0.15
C THR A 24 -14.55 2.53 -1.64
N ARG A 25 -13.29 2.33 -2.02
CA ARG A 25 -12.79 2.48 -3.40
C ARG A 25 -12.69 1.16 -4.14
N ASP A 26 -12.59 0.04 -3.45
CA ASP A 26 -12.38 -1.27 -4.05
C ASP A 26 -13.48 -1.60 -5.07
N GLY A 27 -13.06 -2.05 -6.25
CA GLY A 27 -13.93 -2.33 -7.40
C GLY A 27 -14.71 -1.14 -7.98
N ARG A 28 -14.60 0.08 -7.42
CA ARG A 28 -15.40 1.26 -7.82
C ARG A 28 -14.56 2.39 -8.40
N LYS A 29 -13.36 2.64 -7.87
CA LYS A 29 -12.47 3.73 -8.29
C LYS A 29 -11.02 3.26 -8.30
N SER A 30 -10.24 3.70 -9.29
CA SER A 30 -8.81 3.38 -9.35
C SER A 30 -8.04 4.03 -8.20
N THR A 31 -7.15 3.28 -7.55
CA THR A 31 -6.27 3.77 -6.49
C THR A 31 -4.82 3.57 -6.92
N VAL A 32 -4.01 4.63 -6.84
CA VAL A 32 -2.57 4.56 -7.09
C VAL A 32 -1.86 4.63 -5.76
N GLY A 33 -0.99 3.65 -5.50
CA GLY A 33 -0.14 3.54 -4.31
C GLY A 33 1.33 3.48 -4.70
N ILE A 34 2.18 4.16 -3.93
CA ILE A 34 3.64 4.14 -4.09
C ILE A 34 4.25 3.65 -2.77
N SER A 35 5.19 2.72 -2.85
CA SER A 35 5.93 2.19 -1.71
C SER A 35 7.40 2.06 -2.07
N GLN A 36 8.28 2.37 -1.11
CA GLN A 36 9.72 2.12 -1.22
C GLN A 36 10.08 0.69 -0.77
N PHE A 37 9.13 -0.04 -0.18
CA PHE A 37 9.36 -1.37 0.34
C PHE A 37 8.80 -2.43 -0.60
N PRO A 38 9.45 -3.61 -0.68
CA PRO A 38 8.93 -4.73 -1.45
C PRO A 38 7.54 -5.15 -0.98
N ALA A 39 6.66 -5.50 -1.92
CA ALA A 39 5.30 -5.94 -1.58
C ALA A 39 5.26 -7.17 -0.65
N SER A 40 6.32 -7.99 -0.65
CA SER A 40 6.45 -9.14 0.24
C SER A 40 6.57 -8.76 1.72
N THR A 41 6.98 -7.53 2.05
CA THR A 41 7.13 -7.07 3.43
C THR A 41 5.91 -6.30 3.93
N TRP A 42 4.92 -6.04 3.07
CA TRP A 42 3.79 -5.19 3.44
C TRP A 42 2.92 -5.79 4.53
N PHE A 43 2.81 -7.12 4.61
CA PHE A 43 2.04 -7.78 5.67
C PHE A 43 2.65 -7.50 7.04
N ASP A 44 3.99 -7.60 7.14
CA ASP A 44 4.72 -7.42 8.39
C ASP A 44 4.76 -5.96 8.87
N MET A 45 4.36 -4.99 8.02
CA MET A 45 4.25 -3.58 8.39
C MET A 45 3.04 -3.28 9.26
N PHE A 46 2.08 -4.19 9.34
CA PHE A 46 0.88 -4.02 10.16
C PHE A 46 1.12 -4.60 11.54
N ALA A 47 0.85 -3.80 12.58
CA ALA A 47 0.86 -4.31 13.95
C ALA A 47 -0.31 -5.29 14.23
N ASP A 48 -1.41 -5.16 13.47
CA ASP A 48 -2.61 -6.01 13.57
C ASP A 48 -2.84 -6.80 12.28
N ASN A 49 -2.78 -8.13 12.39
CA ASN A 49 -2.93 -9.05 11.26
C ASN A 49 -4.29 -8.95 10.56
N THR A 50 -5.34 -8.52 11.25
CA THR A 50 -6.69 -8.36 10.69
C THR A 50 -6.71 -7.25 9.64
N TYR A 51 -6.14 -6.10 9.98
CA TYR A 51 -6.04 -4.97 9.06
C TYR A 51 -5.03 -5.23 7.94
N ALA A 52 -3.97 -5.99 8.23
CA ALA A 52 -3.01 -6.42 7.22
C ALA A 52 -3.71 -7.18 6.08
N ASP A 53 -4.43 -8.24 6.42
CA ASP A 53 -5.11 -9.08 5.44
C ASP A 53 -6.20 -8.32 4.69
N ALA A 54 -6.99 -7.52 5.40
CA ALA A 54 -8.07 -6.75 4.81
C ALA A 54 -7.57 -5.68 3.82
N CYS A 55 -6.56 -4.88 4.21
CA CYS A 55 -6.00 -3.85 3.34
C CYS A 55 -5.27 -4.46 2.14
N LEU A 56 -4.48 -5.51 2.36
CA LEU A 56 -3.73 -6.16 1.29
C LEU A 56 -4.65 -6.87 0.31
N THR A 57 -5.78 -7.42 0.75
CA THR A 57 -6.80 -7.97 -0.15
C THR A 57 -7.34 -6.90 -1.09
N CYS A 58 -7.67 -5.70 -0.58
CA CYS A 58 -8.13 -4.59 -1.42
C CYS A 58 -7.05 -4.14 -2.43
N ILE A 59 -5.78 -4.08 -2.01
CA ILE A 59 -4.67 -3.57 -2.87
C ILE A 59 -4.22 -4.62 -3.90
N THR A 60 -4.13 -5.89 -3.49
CA THR A 60 -3.50 -6.97 -4.28
C THR A 60 -4.48 -7.83 -5.04
N ASN A 61 -5.77 -7.45 -5.04
CA ASN A 61 -6.79 -8.14 -5.82
C ASN A 61 -6.38 -8.26 -7.29
N LYS A 62 -6.07 -9.49 -7.72
CA LYS A 62 -5.46 -9.80 -9.02
C LYS A 62 -6.28 -9.33 -10.22
N HIS A 63 -7.59 -9.14 -10.06
CA HIS A 63 -8.46 -8.67 -11.13
C HIS A 63 -8.26 -7.18 -11.45
N HIS A 64 -7.83 -6.37 -10.47
CA HIS A 64 -7.77 -4.91 -10.58
C HIS A 64 -6.38 -4.34 -10.24
N MET A 65 -5.42 -5.19 -9.90
CA MET A 65 -4.05 -4.79 -9.56
C MET A 65 -3.14 -4.73 -10.79
N CYS A 66 -2.43 -3.62 -10.94
CA CYS A 66 -1.25 -3.51 -11.79
C CYS A 66 -0.04 -3.15 -10.91
N ARG A 67 0.95 -4.04 -10.82
CA ARG A 67 2.20 -3.79 -10.07
C ARG A 67 3.30 -3.42 -11.05
N LEU A 68 3.94 -2.28 -10.80
CA LEU A 68 5.11 -1.83 -11.53
C LEU A 68 6.29 -1.77 -10.56
N GLU A 69 7.32 -2.57 -10.80
CA GLU A 69 8.57 -2.49 -10.05
C GLU A 69 9.48 -1.46 -10.70
N MET A 70 9.86 -0.43 -9.94
CA MET A 70 10.75 0.62 -10.41
C MET A 70 12.17 0.34 -9.91
N ASN A 71 13.05 -0.05 -10.81
CA ASN A 71 14.47 -0.36 -10.53
C ASN A 71 15.41 0.72 -11.09
N GLY A 72 14.91 1.95 -11.23
CA GLY A 72 15.67 3.09 -11.74
C GLY A 72 16.71 3.60 -10.74
N ILE A 73 17.64 4.42 -11.21
CA ILE A 73 18.58 5.14 -10.35
C ILE A 73 17.87 6.20 -9.52
N ASN A 74 18.48 6.60 -8.40
CA ASN A 74 17.99 7.72 -7.61
C ASN A 74 18.09 9.01 -8.44
N MET A 75 16.95 9.52 -8.91
CA MET A 75 16.89 10.72 -9.75
C MET A 75 17.24 12.01 -9.00
N ARG A 76 17.34 11.98 -7.66
CA ARG A 76 17.83 13.12 -6.85
C ARG A 76 19.35 13.16 -6.80
N GLU A 77 19.99 12.01 -6.99
CA GLU A 77 21.44 11.87 -7.16
C GLU A 77 21.73 11.99 -8.65
N THR A 78 21.67 13.22 -9.16
CA THR A 78 22.29 13.56 -10.43
C THR A 78 23.80 13.62 -10.24
N GLU A 79 24.52 12.60 -10.72
CA GLU A 79 25.86 12.80 -11.28
C GLU A 79 25.75 13.47 -12.67
#